data_AF-A0A285I562-F1
#
_entry.id   AF-A0A285I562-F1
#
_cell.length_a   1.000
_cell.length_b   1.000
_cell.length_c   1.000
_cell.angle_alpha   90.00
_cell.angle_beta   90.00
_cell.angle_gamma   90.00
#
_symmetry.space_group_name_H-M   'P 1'
#
loop_
_entity.id
_entity.type
_entity.pdbx_description
1 polymer ?
#
loop_
_entity_poly.entity_id
_entity_poly.type
_entity_poly.pdbx_seq_one_letter_code
_entity_poly.pdbx_strand_id
1 'polypeptide(L)'
;MTIDSVLATADREWRALGVHQRDRATLGADLRADLEAADADGLTPAELLGTDPAGFARNLAEEAGVERTTPRYGALFGVATAGAVIALVVGYVVVLGLHQAFVAAFDLPRGVHVPVWLAAGAFYGGIVAIVVAGAVVAVRVALRDVPRIRHTAARMTVLLPPAFGAGIAAAVAVGWALDFRLTPAVISAEAALVLLAFLGATALARRWSVYTPLSVRESAEN
;
A
#
# COMPACT_ATOMS: atom_id res chain seq x y z
N MET A 1 -10.23 -34.44 -15.11
CA MET A 1 -9.63 -33.17 -14.64
C MET A 1 -8.82 -32.61 -15.80
N THR A 2 -8.96 -31.34 -16.17
CA THR A 2 -8.23 -30.77 -17.33
C THR A 2 -6.92 -30.11 -16.87
N ILE A 3 -5.92 -30.03 -17.76
CA ILE A 3 -4.65 -29.32 -17.51
C ILE A 3 -4.92 -27.89 -17.01
N ASP A 4 -5.86 -27.17 -17.64
CA ASP A 4 -6.23 -25.81 -17.23
C ASP A 4 -6.81 -25.73 -15.81
N SER A 5 -7.60 -26.73 -15.40
CA SER A 5 -8.18 -26.77 -14.05
C SER A 5 -7.13 -26.99 -12.96
N VAL A 6 -6.08 -27.77 -13.27
CA VAL A 6 -4.91 -27.98 -12.42
C VAL A 6 -4.11 -26.68 -12.30
N LEU A 7 -3.76 -26.07 -13.44
CA LEU A 7 -2.97 -24.84 -13.47
C LEU A 7 -3.68 -23.69 -12.76
N ALA A 8 -5.00 -23.58 -12.91
CA ALA A 8 -5.79 -22.59 -12.18
C ALA A 8 -5.79 -22.83 -10.66
N THR A 9 -5.70 -24.08 -10.22
CA THR A 9 -5.61 -24.45 -8.80
C THR A 9 -4.22 -24.19 -8.25
N ALA A 10 -3.17 -24.60 -8.95
CA ALA A 10 -1.79 -24.32 -8.61
C ALA A 10 -1.53 -22.80 -8.53
N ASP A 11 -2.02 -22.02 -9.50
CA ASP A 11 -1.83 -20.56 -9.48
C ASP A 11 -2.58 -19.89 -8.32
N ARG A 12 -3.75 -20.42 -7.89
CA ARG A 12 -4.44 -19.94 -6.68
C ARG A 12 -3.62 -20.20 -5.42
N GLU A 13 -3.04 -21.40 -5.29
CA GLU A 13 -2.19 -21.75 -4.14
C GLU A 13 -0.92 -20.93 -4.12
N TRP A 14 -0.23 -20.77 -5.24
CA TRP A 14 0.96 -19.93 -5.30
C TRP A 14 0.66 -18.46 -4.97
N ARG A 15 -0.51 -17.93 -5.37
CA ARG A 15 -0.97 -16.61 -4.93
C ARG A 15 -1.18 -16.54 -3.42
N ALA A 16 -1.79 -17.57 -2.83
CA ALA A 16 -2.01 -17.64 -1.39
C ALA A 16 -0.68 -17.71 -0.61
N LEU A 17 0.31 -18.42 -1.15
CA LEU A 17 1.66 -18.52 -0.61
C LEU A 17 2.53 -17.26 -0.80
N GLY A 18 2.05 -16.28 -1.56
CA GLY A 18 2.78 -15.03 -1.83
C GLY A 18 3.94 -15.20 -2.81
N VAL A 19 3.88 -16.23 -3.67
CA VAL A 19 4.85 -16.47 -4.74
C VAL A 19 4.74 -15.35 -5.77
N HIS A 20 5.89 -14.80 -6.17
CA HIS A 20 5.94 -13.67 -7.08
C HIS A 20 5.35 -14.03 -8.46
N GLN A 21 4.71 -13.08 -9.15
CA GLN A 21 4.03 -13.36 -10.43
C GLN A 21 4.97 -13.90 -11.51
N ARG A 22 6.22 -13.41 -11.57
CA ARG A 22 7.23 -13.92 -12.52
C ARG A 22 7.50 -15.40 -12.27
N ASP A 23 7.75 -15.75 -11.02
CA ASP A 23 8.07 -17.12 -10.63
C ASP A 23 6.83 -18.02 -10.80
N ARG A 24 5.62 -17.51 -10.53
CA ARG A 24 4.37 -18.21 -10.86
C ARG A 24 4.20 -18.45 -12.35
N ALA A 25 4.58 -17.50 -13.20
CA ALA A 25 4.50 -17.66 -14.65
C ALA A 25 5.51 -18.70 -15.15
N THR A 26 6.73 -18.70 -14.60
CA THR A 26 7.75 -19.73 -14.88
C THR A 26 7.29 -21.09 -14.39
N LEU A 27 6.92 -21.23 -13.11
CA LEU A 27 6.38 -22.46 -12.53
C LEU A 27 5.15 -22.98 -13.30
N GLY A 28 4.27 -22.09 -13.75
CA GLY A 28 3.09 -22.45 -14.52
C GLY A 28 3.40 -22.86 -15.96
N ALA A 29 4.46 -22.35 -16.56
CA ALA A 29 4.94 -22.78 -17.87
C ALA A 29 5.61 -24.15 -17.77
N ASP A 30 6.49 -24.34 -16.78
CA ASP A 30 7.16 -25.61 -16.50
C ASP A 30 6.14 -26.71 -16.18
N LEU A 31 5.19 -26.43 -15.27
CA LEU A 31 4.12 -27.38 -14.93
C LEU A 31 3.21 -27.69 -16.13
N ARG A 32 2.96 -26.72 -17.02
CA ARG A 32 2.20 -26.98 -18.25
C ARG A 32 2.97 -27.93 -19.16
N ALA A 33 4.27 -27.69 -19.37
CA ALA A 33 5.10 -28.53 -20.21
C ALA A 33 5.16 -29.97 -19.67
N ASP A 34 5.29 -30.14 -18.35
CA ASP A 34 5.29 -31.45 -17.70
C ASP A 34 3.95 -32.18 -17.87
N LEU A 35 2.83 -31.46 -17.75
CA LEU A 35 1.49 -32.03 -17.93
C LEU A 35 1.18 -32.40 -19.39
N GLU A 36 1.63 -31.58 -20.34
CA GLU A 36 1.50 -31.87 -21.77
C GLU A 36 2.36 -33.08 -22.18
N ALA A 37 3.55 -33.21 -21.61
CA ALA A 37 4.39 -34.40 -21.81
C ALA A 37 3.73 -35.66 -21.23
N ALA A 38 3.17 -35.59 -20.02
CA ALA A 38 2.48 -36.70 -19.40
C ALA A 38 1.22 -37.14 -20.18
N ASP A 39 0.46 -36.19 -20.74
CA ASP A 39 -0.70 -36.48 -21.59
C ASP A 39 -0.29 -37.20 -22.88
N ALA A 40 0.85 -36.81 -23.48
CA ALA A 40 1.42 -37.50 -24.64
C ALA A 40 1.83 -38.96 -24.33
N ASP A 41 2.25 -39.23 -23.10
CA ASP A 41 2.54 -40.57 -22.59
C ASP A 41 1.28 -41.35 -22.15
N GLY A 42 0.09 -40.75 -22.28
CA GLY A 42 -1.19 -41.35 -21.93
C GLY A 42 -1.50 -41.34 -20.42
N LEU A 43 -0.76 -40.58 -19.62
CA LEU A 43 -0.99 -40.39 -18.20
C LEU A 43 -1.97 -39.25 -17.96
N THR A 44 -2.94 -39.47 -17.09
CA THR A 44 -3.87 -38.41 -16.72
C THR A 44 -3.24 -37.45 -15.71
N PRO A 45 -3.60 -36.15 -15.69
CA PRO A 45 -3.10 -35.19 -14.70
C PRO A 45 -3.31 -35.62 -13.23
N ALA A 46 -4.33 -36.43 -12.97
CA ALA A 46 -4.61 -36.96 -11.64
C ALA A 46 -3.66 -38.10 -11.23
N GLU A 47 -3.13 -38.86 -12.19
CA GLU A 47 -2.12 -39.89 -11.95
C GLU A 47 -0.75 -39.27 -11.70
N LEU A 48 -0.41 -38.18 -12.38
CA LEU A 48 0.86 -37.49 -12.20
C LEU A 48 0.94 -36.71 -10.88
N LEU A 49 -0.13 -36.00 -10.51
CA LEU A 49 -0.14 -35.08 -9.36
C LEU A 49 -0.71 -35.70 -8.07
N GLY A 50 -1.34 -36.86 -8.19
CA GLY A 50 -2.10 -37.49 -7.11
C GLY A 50 -3.41 -36.76 -6.78
N THR A 51 -3.98 -37.10 -5.63
CA THR A 51 -5.28 -36.57 -5.16
C THR A 51 -5.22 -35.16 -4.56
N ASP A 52 -4.03 -34.60 -4.33
CA ASP A 52 -3.85 -33.27 -3.75
C ASP A 52 -3.02 -32.33 -4.64
N PRO A 53 -3.65 -31.69 -5.65
CA PRO A 53 -2.99 -30.71 -6.53
C PRO A 53 -2.47 -29.49 -5.77
N ALA A 54 -3.09 -29.15 -4.63
CA ALA A 54 -2.69 -28.00 -3.82
C ALA A 54 -1.41 -28.29 -3.03
N GLY A 55 -1.32 -29.49 -2.44
CA GLY A 55 -0.10 -30.00 -1.82
C GLY A 55 1.06 -30.08 -2.81
N PHE A 56 0.81 -30.60 -4.03
CA PHE A 56 1.83 -30.63 -5.09
C PHE A 56 2.32 -29.22 -5.45
N ALA A 57 1.40 -28.28 -5.69
CA ALA A 57 1.77 -26.90 -6.03
C ALA A 57 2.62 -26.25 -4.93
N ARG A 58 2.34 -26.56 -3.65
CA ARG A 58 3.13 -26.08 -2.51
C ARG A 58 4.55 -26.66 -2.50
N ASN A 59 4.68 -27.97 -2.70
CA ASN A 59 5.97 -28.66 -2.73
C ASN A 59 6.81 -28.18 -3.92
N LEU A 60 6.20 -28.02 -5.09
CA LEU A 60 6.89 -27.52 -6.28
C LEU A 60 7.45 -26.10 -6.06
N ALA A 61 6.71 -25.25 -5.34
CA ALA A 61 7.21 -23.91 -4.97
C ALA A 61 8.33 -23.95 -3.92
N GLU A 62 8.38 -24.98 -3.06
CA GLU A 62 9.47 -25.20 -2.10
C GLU A 62 10.73 -25.71 -2.78
N GLU A 63 10.59 -26.68 -3.68
CA GLU A 63 11.70 -27.27 -4.45
C GLU A 63 12.35 -26.24 -5.38
N ALA A 64 11.54 -25.39 -6.02
CA ALA A 64 12.04 -24.30 -6.85
C ALA A 64 12.68 -23.15 -6.03
N GLY A 65 12.71 -23.25 -4.70
CA GLY A 65 13.38 -22.27 -3.83
C GLY A 65 12.79 -20.86 -3.91
N VAL A 66 11.52 -20.72 -4.30
CA VAL A 66 10.95 -19.42 -4.60
C VAL A 66 10.75 -18.60 -3.32
N GLU A 67 11.24 -17.35 -3.31
CA GLU A 67 11.12 -16.45 -2.17
C GLU A 67 9.65 -16.17 -1.81
N ARG A 68 9.20 -16.73 -0.69
CA ARG A 68 7.88 -16.47 -0.10
C ARG A 68 7.83 -15.08 0.50
N THR A 69 7.24 -14.12 -0.21
CA THR A 69 7.02 -12.78 0.36
C THR A 69 5.69 -12.77 1.12
N THR A 70 5.68 -13.27 2.37
CA THR A 70 4.47 -13.17 3.20
C THR A 70 4.11 -11.69 3.38
N PRO A 71 2.88 -11.27 3.04
CA PRO A 71 2.49 -9.88 3.18
C PRO A 71 2.34 -9.51 4.67
N ARG A 72 3.38 -8.94 5.29
CA ARG A 72 3.34 -8.45 6.67
C ARG A 72 2.57 -7.13 6.78
N TYR A 73 1.29 -7.14 6.39
CA TYR A 73 0.43 -5.95 6.42
C TYR A 73 0.27 -5.37 7.83
N GLY A 74 0.19 -6.22 8.86
CA GLY A 74 0.07 -5.76 10.25
C GLY A 74 1.26 -4.92 10.70
N ALA A 75 2.48 -5.38 10.43
CA ALA A 75 3.69 -4.61 10.73
C ALA A 75 3.77 -3.31 9.91
N LEU A 76 3.37 -3.36 8.63
CA LEU A 76 3.32 -2.18 7.77
C LEU A 76 2.36 -1.12 8.31
N PHE A 77 1.12 -1.51 8.66
CA PHE A 77 0.14 -0.59 9.21
C PHE A 77 0.57 -0.05 10.57
N GLY A 78 1.10 -0.90 11.45
CA GLY A 78 1.60 -0.48 12.76
C GLY A 78 2.70 0.58 12.65
N VAL A 79 3.71 0.32 11.82
CA VAL A 79 4.82 1.25 11.59
C VAL A 79 4.36 2.53 10.90
N ALA A 80 3.52 2.43 9.86
CA ALA A 80 3.03 3.59 9.12
C ALA A 80 2.19 4.51 10.02
N THR A 81 1.28 3.93 10.81
CA THR A 81 0.42 4.69 11.75
C THR A 81 1.25 5.31 12.86
N ALA A 82 2.21 4.57 13.46
CA ALA A 82 3.10 5.13 14.49
C ALA A 82 3.92 6.31 13.94
N GLY A 83 4.49 6.17 12.73
CA GLY A 83 5.19 7.24 12.04
C GLY A 83 4.31 8.45 11.75
N ALA A 84 3.09 8.23 11.28
CA ALA A 84 2.10 9.27 11.01
C ALA A 84 1.72 10.05 12.29
N VAL A 85 1.46 9.34 13.39
CA VAL A 85 1.08 9.97 14.68
C VAL A 85 2.23 10.80 15.24
N ILE A 86 3.46 10.29 15.24
CA ILE A 86 4.63 11.04 15.70
C ILE A 86 4.82 12.29 14.83
N ALA A 87 4.74 12.13 13.51
CA ALA A 87 4.89 13.24 12.58
C ALA A 87 3.76 14.26 12.67
N LEU A 88 2.53 13.86 13.01
CA LEU A 88 1.43 14.78 13.28
C LEU A 88 1.75 15.67 14.49
N VAL A 89 2.21 15.08 15.59
CA VAL A 89 2.60 15.82 16.80
C VAL A 89 3.75 16.79 16.48
N VAL A 90 4.81 16.29 15.82
CA VAL A 90 5.95 17.12 15.42
C VAL A 90 5.51 18.24 14.45
N GLY A 91 4.65 17.92 13.49
CA GLY A 91 4.11 18.87 12.53
C GLY A 91 3.36 20.02 13.21
N TYR A 92 2.51 19.70 14.20
CA TYR A 92 1.84 20.73 14.99
C TYR A 92 2.83 21.63 15.73
N VAL A 93 3.84 21.05 16.39
CA VAL A 93 4.87 21.82 17.10
C VAL A 93 5.64 22.73 16.14
N VAL A 94 6.05 22.21 14.98
CA VAL A 94 6.78 22.97 13.96
C VAL A 94 5.93 24.10 13.39
N VAL A 95 4.67 23.84 13.04
CA VAL A 95 3.79 24.85 12.45
C VAL A 95 3.46 25.94 13.46
N LEU A 96 3.16 25.59 14.71
CA LEU A 96 2.94 26.57 15.77
C LEU A 96 4.19 27.41 16.03
N GLY A 97 5.36 26.78 16.14
CA GLY A 97 6.63 27.48 16.32
C GLY A 97 6.98 28.41 15.17
N LEU A 98 6.78 27.95 13.93
CA LEU A 98 7.01 28.75 12.73
C LEU A 98 6.05 29.93 12.64
N HIS A 99 4.78 29.73 13.00
CA HIS A 99 3.81 30.81 13.07
C HIS A 99 4.22 31.88 14.09
N GLN A 100 4.62 31.48 15.30
CA GLN A 100 5.10 32.42 16.33
C GLN A 100 6.36 33.17 15.87
N ALA A 101 7.34 32.46 15.29
CA ALA A 101 8.55 33.08 14.75
C ALA A 101 8.25 34.06 13.62
N PHE A 102 7.32 33.71 12.74
CA PHE A 102 6.90 34.54 11.62
C PHE A 102 6.22 35.83 12.12
N VAL A 103 5.28 35.72 13.06
CA VAL A 103 4.61 36.89 13.64
C VAL A 103 5.59 37.77 14.43
N ALA A 104 6.58 37.17 15.12
CA ALA A 104 7.59 37.92 15.85
C ALA A 104 8.61 38.63 14.94
N ALA A 105 8.95 38.03 13.79
CA ALA A 105 9.94 38.55 12.85
C ALA A 105 9.35 39.52 11.82
N PHE A 106 8.06 39.41 11.50
CA PHE A 106 7.39 40.20 10.46
C PHE A 106 6.18 40.94 11.04
N ASP A 107 6.30 42.26 11.18
CA ASP A 107 5.14 43.14 11.35
C ASP A 107 4.37 43.19 10.03
N LEU A 108 3.35 42.34 9.90
CA LEU A 108 2.44 42.38 8.77
C LEU A 108 1.65 43.70 8.82
N PRO A 109 1.78 44.58 7.79
CA PRO A 109 0.95 45.76 7.70
C PRO A 109 -0.52 45.35 7.73
N ARG A 110 -1.32 45.95 8.62
CA ARG A 110 -2.76 45.60 8.83
C ARG A 110 -3.63 45.69 7.55
N GLY A 111 -3.09 46.20 6.44
CA GLY A 111 -3.75 46.26 5.14
C GLY A 111 -3.60 45.01 4.27
N VAL A 112 -2.66 44.09 4.56
CA VAL A 112 -2.46 42.88 3.75
C VAL A 112 -3.46 41.80 4.16
N HIS A 113 -4.47 41.60 3.33
CA HIS A 113 -5.47 40.55 3.51
C HIS A 113 -4.99 39.28 2.82
N VAL A 114 -4.51 38.31 3.60
CA VAL A 114 -4.23 36.96 3.07
C VAL A 114 -5.56 36.21 2.91
N PRO A 115 -5.87 35.66 1.73
CA PRO A 115 -7.08 34.87 1.56
C PRO A 115 -7.11 33.69 2.53
N VAL A 116 -8.22 33.51 3.25
CA VAL A 116 -8.36 32.46 4.28
C VAL A 116 -8.08 31.06 3.74
N TRP A 117 -8.48 30.78 2.50
CA TRP A 117 -8.23 29.49 1.85
C TRP A 117 -6.73 29.22 1.64
N LEU A 118 -5.93 30.25 1.41
CA LEU A 118 -4.49 30.12 1.19
C LEU A 118 -3.78 29.85 2.52
N ALA A 119 -4.17 30.57 3.58
CA ALA A 119 -3.67 30.33 4.93
C ALA A 119 -4.05 28.93 5.43
N ALA A 120 -5.31 28.53 5.26
CA ALA A 120 -5.78 27.19 5.61
C ALA A 120 -5.05 26.11 4.78
N GLY A 121 -4.93 26.31 3.46
CA GLY A 121 -4.22 25.39 2.58
C GLY A 121 -2.75 25.21 2.97
N ALA A 122 -2.04 26.30 3.30
CA ALA A 122 -0.66 26.23 3.76
C ALA A 122 -0.53 25.52 5.11
N PHE A 123 -1.40 25.84 6.07
CA PHE A 123 -1.39 25.24 7.40
C PHE A 123 -1.70 23.74 7.35
N TYR A 124 -2.87 23.37 6.84
CA TYR A 124 -3.32 21.98 6.79
C TYR A 124 -2.53 21.16 5.78
N GLY A 125 -2.16 21.74 4.63
CA GLY A 125 -1.31 21.09 3.63
C GLY A 125 0.09 20.81 4.16
N GLY A 126 0.67 21.74 4.92
CA GLY A 126 1.96 21.54 5.59
C GLY A 126 1.92 20.37 6.58
N ILE A 127 0.88 20.31 7.42
CA ILE A 127 0.69 19.19 8.36
C ILE A 127 0.55 17.87 7.60
N VAL A 128 -0.29 17.80 6.56
CA VAL A 128 -0.47 16.58 5.75
C VAL A 128 0.86 16.16 5.13
N ALA A 129 1.65 17.08 4.58
CA ALA A 129 2.95 16.77 3.99
C ALA A 129 3.93 16.17 5.02
N ILE A 130 3.98 16.73 6.24
CA ILE A 130 4.82 16.22 7.32
C ILE A 130 4.36 14.83 7.76
N VAL A 131 3.05 14.60 7.89
CA VAL A 131 2.47 13.29 8.25
C VAL A 131 2.80 12.23 7.19
N VAL A 132 2.63 12.55 5.92
CA VAL A 132 2.97 11.67 4.80
C VAL A 132 4.46 11.34 4.83
N ALA A 133 5.32 12.34 4.97
CA ALA A 133 6.77 12.14 5.05
C ALA A 133 7.16 11.25 6.23
N GLY A 134 6.58 11.50 7.41
CA GLY A 134 6.82 10.71 8.62
C GLY A 134 6.40 9.25 8.47
N ALA A 135 5.22 8.99 7.93
CA ALA A 135 4.76 7.63 7.66
C ALA A 135 5.70 6.90 6.67
N VAL A 136 6.06 7.55 5.57
CA VAL A 136 6.94 6.98 4.54
C VAL A 136 8.34 6.69 5.09
N VAL A 137 8.92 7.63 5.85
CA VAL A 137 10.24 7.46 6.47
C VAL A 137 10.21 6.35 7.51
N ALA A 138 9.19 6.30 8.37
CA ALA A 138 9.04 5.24 9.37
C ALA A 138 9.00 3.86 8.71
N VAL A 139 8.18 3.69 7.66
CA VAL A 139 8.10 2.46 6.88
C VAL A 139 9.45 2.11 6.25
N ARG A 140 10.12 3.08 5.63
CA ARG A 140 11.41 2.87 4.96
C ARG A 140 12.52 2.45 5.92
N VAL A 141 12.53 3.01 7.14
CA VAL A 141 13.57 2.75 8.15
C VAL A 141 13.28 1.46 8.91
N ALA A 142 12.08 1.31 9.48
CA ALA A 142 11.75 0.19 10.35
C ALA A 142 11.54 -1.14 9.60
N LEU A 143 11.16 -1.07 8.32
CA LEU A 143 10.96 -2.25 7.47
C LEU A 143 12.03 -2.36 6.38
N ARG A 144 13.23 -1.81 6.60
CA ARG A 144 14.34 -1.80 5.63
C ARG A 144 14.75 -3.19 5.13
N ASP A 145 14.58 -4.20 5.98
CA ASP A 145 14.92 -5.60 5.70
C ASP A 145 13.80 -6.34 4.94
N VAL A 146 12.63 -5.70 4.74
CA VAL A 146 11.53 -6.27 3.99
C VAL A 146 11.76 -6.05 2.49
N PRO A 147 11.66 -7.09 1.65
CA PRO A 147 11.82 -6.94 0.22
C PRO A 147 10.83 -5.93 -0.36
N ARG A 148 11.32 -5.14 -1.33
CA ARG A 148 10.59 -4.10 -2.07
C ARG A 148 10.02 -2.94 -1.23
N ILE A 149 10.44 -2.79 0.02
CA ILE A 149 9.93 -1.70 0.87
C ILE A 149 10.19 -0.30 0.28
N ARG A 150 11.31 -0.11 -0.44
CA ARG A 150 11.62 1.15 -1.12
C ARG A 150 10.58 1.49 -2.19
N HIS A 151 10.08 0.49 -2.91
CA HIS A 151 9.02 0.66 -3.90
C HIS A 151 7.66 0.90 -3.23
N THR A 152 7.36 0.21 -2.13
CA THR A 152 6.17 0.50 -1.32
C THR A 152 6.19 1.94 -0.82
N ALA A 153 7.30 2.39 -0.24
CA ALA A 153 7.49 3.75 0.25
C ALA A 153 7.35 4.80 -0.85
N ALA A 154 7.96 4.58 -2.02
CA ALA A 154 7.81 5.49 -3.16
C ALA A 154 6.35 5.59 -3.63
N ARG A 155 5.61 4.48 -3.64
CA ARG A 155 4.18 4.46 -3.99
C ARG A 155 3.31 5.12 -2.92
N MET A 156 3.66 4.97 -1.64
CA MET A 156 3.00 5.70 -0.55
C MET A 156 3.13 7.20 -0.73
N THR A 157 4.29 7.72 -1.14
CA THR A 157 4.48 9.17 -1.40
C THR A 157 3.51 9.70 -2.46
N VAL A 158 3.16 8.89 -3.46
CA VAL A 158 2.23 9.29 -4.53
C VAL A 158 0.77 9.06 -4.14
N LEU A 159 0.46 7.97 -3.42
CA LEU A 159 -0.91 7.57 -3.10
C LEU A 159 -1.48 8.24 -1.84
N LEU A 160 -0.63 8.54 -0.84
CA LEU A 160 -1.10 9.11 0.41
C LEU A 160 -1.67 10.53 0.25
N PRO A 161 -1.04 11.47 -0.48
CA PRO A 161 -1.61 12.82 -0.63
C PRO A 161 -3.04 12.86 -1.19
N PRO A 162 -3.37 12.20 -2.34
CA PRO A 162 -4.75 12.18 -2.82
C PRO A 162 -5.70 11.42 -1.89
N ALA A 163 -5.21 10.39 -1.18
CA ALA A 163 -6.03 9.68 -0.19
C ALA A 163 -6.38 10.55 1.01
N PHE A 164 -5.44 11.35 1.52
CA PHE A 164 -5.73 12.37 2.54
C PHE A 164 -6.72 13.41 2.00
N GLY A 165 -6.54 13.89 0.77
CA GLY A 165 -7.49 14.81 0.13
C GLY A 165 -8.91 14.24 0.08
N ALA A 166 -9.06 12.99 -0.34
CA ALA A 166 -10.35 12.30 -0.38
C ALA A 166 -10.94 12.08 1.02
N GLY A 167 -10.12 11.66 2.00
CA GLY A 167 -10.54 11.47 3.38
C GLY A 167 -11.02 12.76 4.05
N ILE A 168 -10.31 13.87 3.82
CA ILE A 168 -10.69 15.20 4.30
C ILE A 168 -12.00 15.64 3.64
N ALA A 169 -12.14 15.50 2.32
CA ALA A 169 -13.38 15.85 1.61
C ALA A 169 -14.59 15.05 2.14
N ALA A 170 -14.40 13.75 2.41
CA ALA A 170 -15.42 12.90 3.00
C ALA A 170 -15.77 13.34 4.42
N ALA A 171 -14.78 13.65 5.26
CA ALA A 171 -15.00 14.18 6.61
C ALA A 171 -15.77 15.51 6.58
N VAL A 172 -15.39 16.44 5.70
CA VAL A 172 -16.09 17.71 5.50
C VAL A 172 -17.54 17.48 5.08
N ALA A 173 -17.81 16.56 4.15
CA ALA A 173 -19.17 16.24 3.73
C ALA A 173 -20.02 15.68 4.88
N VAL A 174 -19.45 14.82 5.73
CA VAL A 174 -20.11 14.33 6.95
C VAL A 174 -20.36 15.45 7.94
N GLY A 175 -19.38 16.34 8.15
CA GLY A 175 -19.52 17.52 9.00
C GLY A 175 -20.67 18.41 8.52
N TRP A 176 -20.76 18.70 7.21
CA TRP A 176 -21.87 19.44 6.61
C TRP A 176 -23.22 18.77 6.84
N ALA A 177 -23.30 17.45 6.64
CA ALA A 177 -24.55 16.71 6.83
C ALA A 177 -25.03 16.68 8.29
N LEU A 178 -24.13 16.96 9.24
CA LEU A 178 -24.39 16.92 10.67
C LEU A 178 -24.31 18.32 11.32
N ASP A 179 -24.42 19.39 10.53
CA ASP A 179 -24.33 20.79 10.95
C ASP A 179 -23.07 21.12 11.79
N PHE A 180 -21.95 20.45 11.49
CA PHE A 180 -20.68 20.59 12.18
C PHE A 180 -20.76 20.43 13.71
N ARG A 181 -21.68 19.59 14.19
CA ARG A 181 -21.80 19.32 15.62
C ARG A 181 -20.53 18.66 16.16
N LEU A 182 -19.86 19.32 17.10
CA LEU A 182 -18.67 18.80 17.80
C LEU A 182 -19.02 17.74 18.86
N THR A 183 -19.75 16.70 18.44
CA THR A 183 -20.01 15.54 19.28
C THR A 183 -18.85 14.54 19.17
N PRO A 184 -18.54 13.78 20.24
CA PRO A 184 -17.51 12.73 20.17
C PRO A 184 -17.76 11.74 19.04
N ALA A 185 -19.04 11.46 18.71
CA ALA A 185 -19.42 10.59 17.61
C ALA A 185 -18.95 11.15 16.26
N VAL A 186 -19.23 12.42 15.96
CA VAL A 186 -18.80 13.09 14.71
C VAL A 186 -17.29 13.11 14.60
N ILE A 187 -16.59 13.50 15.67
CA ILE A 187 -15.12 13.54 15.70
C ILE A 187 -14.54 12.14 15.42
N SER A 188 -15.10 11.11 16.03
CA SER A 188 -14.65 9.72 15.82
C SER A 188 -14.90 9.24 14.39
N ALA A 189 -16.02 9.64 13.78
CA ALA A 189 -16.34 9.31 12.39
C ALA A 189 -15.39 9.99 11.41
N GLU A 190 -15.12 11.29 11.58
CA GLU A 190 -14.16 12.04 10.76
C GLU A 190 -12.75 11.43 10.85
N ALA A 191 -12.30 11.13 12.07
CA ALA A 191 -11.02 10.46 12.29
C ALA A 191 -10.96 9.08 11.63
N ALA A 192 -12.04 8.30 11.72
CA ALA A 192 -12.13 6.99 11.08
C ALA A 192 -12.06 7.09 9.55
N LEU A 193 -12.70 8.07 8.92
CA LEU A 193 -12.64 8.29 7.47
C LEU A 193 -11.22 8.58 7.00
N VAL A 194 -10.51 9.48 7.69
CA VAL A 194 -9.13 9.80 7.35
C VAL A 194 -8.21 8.58 7.56
N LEU A 195 -8.40 7.84 8.65
CA LEU A 195 -7.64 6.63 8.93
C LEU A 195 -7.88 5.54 7.87
N LEU A 196 -9.13 5.34 7.47
CA LEU A 196 -9.50 4.38 6.42
C LEU A 196 -8.84 4.74 5.09
N ALA A 197 -8.85 6.03 4.71
CA ALA A 197 -8.19 6.48 3.49
C ALA A 197 -6.67 6.24 3.54
N PHE A 198 -6.04 6.57 4.68
CA PHE A 198 -4.61 6.35 4.92
C PHE A 198 -4.22 4.86 4.84
N LEU A 199 -4.96 4.00 5.56
CA LEU A 199 -4.70 2.56 5.58
C LEU A 199 -4.97 1.91 4.21
N GLY A 200 -6.06 2.32 3.55
CA GLY A 200 -6.40 1.86 2.20
C GLY A 200 -5.31 2.20 1.17
N ALA A 201 -4.81 3.44 1.19
CA ALA A 201 -3.72 3.86 0.31
C ALA A 201 -2.40 3.13 0.63
N THR A 202 -2.09 2.90 1.90
CA THR A 202 -0.93 2.12 2.33
C THR A 202 -1.02 0.65 1.87
N ALA A 203 -2.20 0.04 2.02
CA ALA A 203 -2.48 -1.32 1.57
C ALA A 203 -2.35 -1.42 0.04
N LEU A 204 -2.90 -0.44 -0.69
CA LEU A 204 -2.84 -0.37 -2.15
C LEU A 204 -1.39 -0.19 -2.63
N ALA A 205 -0.62 0.69 -2.00
CA ALA A 205 0.80 0.89 -2.29
C ALA A 205 1.59 -0.41 -2.15
N ARG A 206 1.34 -1.16 -1.08
CA ARG A 206 1.97 -2.48 -0.85
C ARG A 206 1.51 -3.48 -1.88
N ARG A 207 0.20 -3.63 -2.09
CA ARG A 207 -0.39 -4.54 -3.08
C ARG A 207 0.25 -4.31 -4.45
N TRP A 208 0.23 -3.09 -4.95
CA TRP A 208 0.83 -2.81 -6.25
C TRP A 208 2.33 -3.13 -6.26
N SER A 209 3.09 -2.79 -5.20
CA SER A 209 4.55 -3.07 -5.18
C SER A 209 4.89 -4.56 -5.25
N VAL A 210 3.96 -5.43 -4.82
CA VAL A 210 4.10 -6.88 -4.92
C VAL A 210 3.63 -7.40 -6.28
N TYR A 211 2.60 -6.81 -6.89
CA TYR A 211 1.94 -7.34 -8.10
C TYR A 211 2.25 -6.62 -9.43
N THR A 212 2.94 -5.47 -9.46
CA THR A 212 3.27 -4.80 -10.74
C THR A 212 4.55 -5.40 -11.36
N PRO A 213 4.50 -6.00 -12.55
CA PRO A 213 5.69 -6.49 -13.27
C PRO A 213 6.54 -5.34 -13.82
N LEU A 214 7.86 -5.52 -13.86
CA LEU A 214 8.81 -4.62 -14.54
C LEU A 214 8.81 -4.78 -16.08
N SER A 215 7.89 -5.56 -16.64
CA SER A 215 7.85 -5.94 -18.07
C SER A 215 7.53 -4.80 -19.04
N VAL A 216 7.25 -3.59 -18.56
CA VAL A 216 6.98 -2.42 -19.43
C VAL A 216 8.26 -1.65 -19.77
N ARG A 217 9.39 -1.92 -19.11
CA ARG A 217 10.63 -1.17 -19.36
C ARG A 217 11.50 -1.74 -20.48
N GLU A 218 11.41 -3.05 -20.77
CA GLU A 218 12.15 -3.67 -21.89
C GLU A 218 11.45 -3.48 -23.25
N SER A 219 10.16 -3.13 -23.29
CA SER A 219 9.44 -2.85 -24.55
C SER A 219 9.54 -1.38 -25.02
N ALA A 220 10.25 -0.53 -24.26
CA ALA A 220 10.49 0.87 -24.63
C ALA A 220 11.96 1.13 -25.02
N GLU A 221 12.82 0.11 -24.95
CA GLU A 221 14.24 0.15 -25.34
C GLU A 221 14.54 -0.74 -26.58
N ASN A 222 13.51 -1.31 -27.22
CA ASN A 222 13.56 -1.93 -28.54
C ASN A 222 12.60 -1.22 -29.50
#